data_AF-A0A7X9G7N4-F1
#
_entry.id   AF-A0A7X9G7N4-F1
#
_cell.length_a   1.000
_cell.length_b   1.000
_cell.length_c   1.000
_cell.angle_alpha   90.00
_cell.angle_beta   90.00
_cell.angle_gamma   90.00
#
_symmetry.space_group_name_H-M   'P 1'
#
loop_
_entity.id
_entity.type
_entity.pdbx_description
1 polymer ?
#
loop_
_entity_poly.entity_id
_entity_poly.type
_entity_poly.pdbx_seq_one_letter_code
_entity_poly.pdbx_strand_id
1 'polypeptide(L)'
;MAQLEHIEAIEKRLWSAADTLRANSNYASNEYFLPVMGLVFLRHAYSRYLSVKDGIEASLPTRGGKSRPLTKEDFSQKSAIFLKPKAQFDTLVALPDSADRAKAIIDAMESIEADYENLRGVLPKSEYQELDNAVLGQLLRTLNPEELKRVSGDVFGRIYEYFLTQFADQKAHDGGEFFTPVSLVSLIANVIEPTNGRVLDPACGSGGMFVQSARVVERRHENPTEKLTFYGLEKNATTIRLAKMNLAVHGLEGNIQRSITYYEDPHELLRKADFVMANPPFNVDEIDADKVKNDPRLPFGLPGVNKKGKVSNGNYVWISYFY
;
A
#
# COMPACT_ATOMS: atom_id res chain seq x y z
N MET A 1 13.35 -15.63 -16.67
CA MET A 1 14.50 -14.71 -16.55
C MET A 1 14.30 -13.46 -17.41
N ALA A 2 14.17 -13.57 -18.74
CA ALA A 2 13.95 -12.41 -19.62
C ALA A 2 12.74 -11.50 -19.27
N GLN A 3 11.60 -12.07 -18.87
CA GLN A 3 10.43 -11.27 -18.46
C GLN A 3 10.67 -10.49 -17.16
N LEU A 4 11.42 -11.05 -16.21
CA LEU A 4 11.78 -10.38 -14.95
C LEU A 4 12.77 -9.24 -15.20
N GLU A 5 13.80 -9.48 -16.02
CA GLU A 5 14.78 -8.45 -16.42
C GLU A 5 14.09 -7.28 -17.15
N HIS A 6 13.11 -7.60 -18.00
CA HIS A 6 12.31 -6.59 -18.68
C HIS A 6 11.45 -5.77 -17.71
N ILE A 7 10.86 -6.40 -16.69
CA ILE A 7 10.07 -5.70 -15.65
C ILE A 7 10.98 -4.80 -14.79
N GLU A 8 12.14 -5.28 -14.36
CA GLU A 8 13.11 -4.47 -13.59
C GLU A 8 13.61 -3.25 -14.38
N ALA A 9 13.82 -3.40 -15.69
CA ALA A 9 14.17 -2.29 -16.56
C ALA A 9 13.05 -1.24 -16.63
N ILE A 10 11.78 -1.68 -16.68
CA ILE A 10 10.62 -0.78 -16.64
C ILE A 10 10.53 -0.07 -15.29
N GLU A 11 10.64 -0.80 -14.18
CA GLU A 11 10.61 -0.26 -12.81
C GLU A 11 11.65 0.87 -12.66
N LYS A 12 12.91 0.60 -13.04
CA LYS A 12 14.01 1.58 -13.00
C LYS A 12 13.77 2.77 -13.92
N ARG A 13 13.26 2.55 -15.13
CA ARG A 13 12.97 3.62 -16.10
C ARG A 13 11.88 4.56 -15.58
N LEU A 14 10.77 4.00 -15.09
CA LEU A 14 9.66 4.78 -14.54
C LEU A 14 10.11 5.59 -13.32
N TRP A 15 10.85 4.96 -12.42
CA TRP A 15 11.41 5.63 -11.24
C TRP A 15 12.35 6.76 -11.63
N SER A 16 13.32 6.50 -12.51
CA SER A 16 14.29 7.51 -12.95
C SER A 16 13.59 8.71 -13.61
N ALA A 17 12.55 8.47 -14.41
CA ALA A 17 11.75 9.53 -15.00
C ALA A 17 10.98 10.34 -13.93
N ALA A 18 10.37 9.67 -12.94
CA ALA A 18 9.69 10.32 -11.84
C ALA A 18 10.64 11.12 -10.94
N ASP A 19 11.82 10.58 -10.61
CA ASP A 19 12.81 11.24 -9.77
C ASP A 19 13.49 12.41 -10.50
N THR A 20 13.71 12.31 -11.82
CA THR A 20 14.20 13.43 -12.64
C THR A 20 13.21 14.60 -12.61
N LEU A 21 11.91 14.33 -12.67
CA LEU A 21 10.88 15.36 -12.57
C LEU A 21 10.88 16.03 -11.20
N ARG A 22 11.05 15.27 -10.13
CA ARG A 22 11.24 15.79 -8.77
C ARG A 22 12.49 16.66 -8.67
N ALA A 23 13.64 16.15 -9.12
CA ALA A 23 14.93 16.83 -8.99
C ALA A 23 15.00 18.16 -9.76
N ASN A 24 14.21 18.30 -10.82
CA ASN A 24 14.07 19.55 -11.59
C ASN A 24 12.88 20.42 -11.15
N SER A 25 12.30 20.12 -9.99
CA SER A 25 11.20 20.88 -9.38
C SER A 25 11.62 21.46 -8.03
N ASN A 26 10.86 22.42 -7.52
CA ASN A 26 11.10 23.01 -6.20
C ASN A 26 10.45 22.21 -5.05
N TYR A 27 9.93 21.01 -5.33
CA TYR A 27 9.19 20.22 -4.34
C TYR A 27 10.13 19.41 -3.44
N ALA A 28 9.80 19.38 -2.15
CA ALA A 28 10.45 18.46 -1.22
C ALA A 28 10.05 17.01 -1.51
N SER A 29 10.91 16.05 -1.15
CA SER A 29 10.68 14.63 -1.43
C SER A 29 9.35 14.11 -0.87
N ASN A 30 8.93 14.61 0.28
CA ASN A 30 7.65 14.28 0.91
C ASN A 30 6.43 14.86 0.17
N GLU A 31 6.54 16.04 -0.45
CA GLU A 31 5.48 16.70 -1.21
C GLU A 31 5.23 15.99 -2.54
N TYR A 32 6.29 15.49 -3.17
CA TYR A 32 6.23 14.82 -4.46
C TYR A 32 5.87 13.32 -4.37
N PHE A 33 6.32 12.67 -3.31
CA PHE A 33 6.18 11.22 -3.12
C PHE A 33 4.73 10.74 -3.20
N LEU A 34 3.86 11.35 -2.40
CA LEU A 34 2.50 10.84 -2.24
C LEU A 34 1.64 11.02 -3.52
N PRO A 35 1.69 12.17 -4.23
CA PRO A 35 1.11 12.31 -5.56
C PRO A 35 1.55 11.22 -6.55
N VAL A 36 2.85 10.91 -6.61
CA VAL A 36 3.38 9.87 -7.50
C VAL A 36 2.83 8.50 -7.12
N MET A 37 2.85 8.14 -5.84
CA MET A 37 2.27 6.87 -5.38
C MET A 37 0.77 6.78 -5.70
N GLY A 38 0.02 7.87 -5.61
CA GLY A 38 -1.37 7.92 -6.02
C GLY A 38 -1.57 7.70 -7.53
N LEU A 39 -0.71 8.26 -8.38
CA LEU A 39 -0.79 8.04 -9.82
C LEU A 39 -0.39 6.61 -10.21
N VAL A 40 0.62 6.03 -9.55
CA VAL A 40 0.98 4.62 -9.72
C VAL A 40 -0.18 3.71 -9.28
N PHE A 41 -0.82 4.02 -8.15
CA PHE A 41 -2.04 3.34 -7.70
C PHE A 41 -3.15 3.40 -8.77
N LEU A 42 -3.45 4.59 -9.29
CA LEU A 42 -4.52 4.76 -10.27
C LEU A 42 -4.21 4.05 -11.59
N ARG A 43 -2.94 4.09 -12.03
CA ARG A 43 -2.49 3.37 -13.22
C ARG A 43 -2.62 1.85 -13.04
N HIS A 44 -2.28 1.34 -11.86
CA HIS A 44 -2.45 -0.07 -11.52
C HIS A 44 -3.92 -0.47 -11.53
N ALA A 45 -4.77 0.30 -10.83
CA ALA A 45 -6.21 0.09 -10.79
C ALA A 45 -6.79 0.03 -12.21
N TYR A 46 -6.34 0.93 -13.10
CA TYR A 46 -6.76 0.93 -14.50
C TYR A 46 -6.28 -0.29 -15.29
N SER A 47 -5.04 -0.73 -15.09
CA SER A 47 -4.53 -1.97 -15.69
C SER A 47 -5.37 -3.18 -15.27
N ARG A 48 -5.68 -3.26 -13.96
CA ARG A 48 -6.46 -4.36 -13.40
C ARG A 48 -7.89 -4.33 -13.92
N TYR A 49 -8.51 -3.15 -13.95
CA TYR A 49 -9.82 -2.91 -14.56
C TYR A 49 -9.88 -3.45 -15.99
N LEU A 50 -8.94 -3.08 -16.86
CA LEU A 50 -8.87 -3.57 -18.24
C LEU A 50 -8.69 -5.10 -18.31
N SER A 51 -7.84 -5.67 -17.44
CA SER A 51 -7.56 -7.12 -17.46
C SER A 51 -8.77 -8.01 -17.16
N VAL A 52 -9.75 -7.50 -16.42
CA VAL A 52 -10.93 -8.29 -16.01
C VAL A 52 -12.21 -7.88 -16.74
N LYS A 53 -12.24 -6.67 -17.33
CA LYS A 53 -13.44 -6.07 -17.93
C LYS A 53 -14.10 -6.98 -18.97
N ASP A 54 -13.35 -7.43 -19.99
CA ASP A 54 -13.92 -8.22 -21.09
C ASP A 54 -14.48 -9.56 -20.58
N GLY A 55 -13.81 -10.18 -19.59
CA GLY A 55 -14.29 -11.40 -18.94
C GLY A 55 -15.55 -11.18 -18.11
N ILE A 56 -15.66 -10.03 -17.44
CA ILE A 56 -16.88 -9.63 -16.72
C ILE A 56 -18.02 -9.42 -17.72
N GLU A 57 -17.81 -8.62 -18.77
CA GLU A 57 -18.83 -8.30 -19.77
C GLU A 57 -19.39 -9.56 -20.44
N ALA A 58 -18.52 -10.53 -20.76
CA ALA A 58 -18.93 -11.82 -21.32
C ALA A 58 -19.74 -12.69 -20.35
N SER A 59 -19.57 -12.50 -19.04
CA SER A 59 -20.26 -13.28 -18.00
C SER A 59 -21.61 -12.70 -17.57
N LEU A 60 -21.93 -11.46 -17.97
CA LEU A 60 -23.16 -10.79 -17.56
C LEU A 60 -24.40 -11.43 -18.20
N PRO A 61 -25.49 -11.62 -17.42
CA PRO A 61 -26.73 -12.14 -17.96
C PRO A 61 -27.34 -11.14 -18.95
N THR A 62 -27.78 -11.66 -20.10
CA THR A 62 -28.48 -10.88 -21.12
C THR A 62 -29.98 -11.09 -21.02
N ARG A 63 -30.75 -10.00 -21.11
CA ARG A 63 -32.22 -10.06 -21.23
C ARG A 63 -32.63 -9.29 -22.47
N GLY A 64 -33.19 -9.99 -23.47
CA GLY A 64 -33.53 -9.38 -24.76
C GLY A 64 -32.32 -8.84 -25.53
N GLY A 65 -31.16 -9.50 -25.40
CA GLY A 65 -29.92 -9.12 -26.10
C GLY A 65 -29.17 -7.92 -25.50
N LYS A 66 -29.61 -7.40 -24.34
CA LYS A 66 -28.92 -6.33 -23.61
C LYS A 66 -28.44 -6.83 -22.25
N SER A 67 -27.18 -6.55 -21.92
CA SER A 67 -26.62 -6.72 -20.59
C SER A 67 -26.91 -5.48 -19.73
N ARG A 68 -26.99 -5.66 -18.41
CA ARG A 68 -27.05 -4.52 -17.47
C ARG A 68 -25.72 -3.74 -17.46
N PRO A 69 -25.70 -2.49 -16.95
CA PRO A 69 -24.46 -1.76 -16.73
C PRO A 69 -23.51 -2.51 -15.78
N LEU A 70 -22.21 -2.28 -15.98
CA LEU A 70 -21.15 -2.71 -15.06
C LEU A 70 -21.31 -2.01 -13.71
N THR A 71 -21.06 -2.77 -12.65
CA THR A 71 -21.16 -2.33 -11.25
C THR A 71 -19.85 -2.57 -10.52
N LYS A 72 -19.66 -1.94 -9.35
CA LYS A 72 -18.44 -2.16 -8.56
C LYS A 72 -18.31 -3.60 -8.07
N GLU A 73 -19.43 -4.25 -7.77
CA GLU A 73 -19.50 -5.63 -7.29
C GLU A 73 -18.92 -6.61 -8.32
N ASP A 74 -19.12 -6.35 -9.62
CA ASP A 74 -18.58 -7.17 -10.70
C ASP A 74 -17.04 -7.20 -10.70
N PHE A 75 -16.43 -6.06 -10.38
CA PHE A 75 -14.98 -5.91 -10.32
C PHE A 75 -14.40 -6.40 -8.99
N SER A 76 -15.09 -6.13 -7.87
CA SER A 76 -14.68 -6.60 -6.54
C SER A 76 -14.57 -8.12 -6.47
N GLN A 77 -15.46 -8.88 -7.13
CA GLN A 77 -15.38 -10.34 -7.23
C GLN A 77 -14.13 -10.85 -7.97
N LYS A 78 -13.46 -9.98 -8.73
CA LYS A 78 -12.22 -10.27 -9.45
C LYS A 78 -11.01 -9.58 -8.82
N SER A 79 -11.14 -9.10 -7.58
CA SER A 79 -10.10 -8.32 -6.87
C SER A 79 -9.62 -7.12 -7.71
N ALA A 80 -10.58 -6.40 -8.30
CA ALA A 80 -10.34 -5.23 -9.13
C ALA A 80 -11.19 -4.04 -8.66
N ILE A 81 -10.68 -2.83 -8.92
CA ILE A 81 -11.39 -1.57 -8.65
C ILE A 81 -12.19 -1.20 -9.90
N PHE A 82 -13.48 -0.92 -9.73
CA PHE A 82 -14.32 -0.35 -10.76
C PHE A 82 -13.97 1.11 -10.96
N LEU A 83 -13.70 1.49 -12.20
CA LEU A 83 -13.31 2.84 -12.56
C LEU A 83 -14.37 3.49 -13.45
N LYS A 84 -14.98 4.53 -12.92
CA LYS A 84 -15.82 5.45 -13.70
C LYS A 84 -14.97 6.07 -14.82
N PRO A 85 -15.56 6.51 -15.95
CA PRO A 85 -14.81 7.06 -17.08
C PRO A 85 -13.79 8.14 -16.69
N LYS A 86 -14.15 9.06 -15.77
CA LYS A 86 -13.25 10.12 -15.29
C LYS A 86 -12.03 9.61 -14.49
N ALA A 87 -12.09 8.40 -13.94
CA ALA A 87 -11.00 7.76 -13.20
C ALA A 87 -10.19 6.77 -14.05
N GLN A 88 -10.49 6.63 -15.34
CA GLN A 88 -9.69 5.81 -16.24
C GLN A 88 -8.41 6.55 -16.62
N PHE A 89 -7.27 5.88 -16.52
CA PHE A 89 -5.97 6.54 -16.65
C PHE A 89 -5.77 7.17 -18.03
N ASP A 90 -6.22 6.51 -19.10
CA ASP A 90 -6.15 7.05 -20.47
C ASP A 90 -6.98 8.34 -20.63
N THR A 91 -8.08 8.51 -19.89
CA THR A 91 -8.87 9.75 -19.89
C THR A 91 -8.06 10.92 -19.31
N LEU A 92 -7.31 10.69 -18.24
CA LEU A 92 -6.44 11.71 -17.63
C LEU A 92 -5.25 12.05 -18.51
N VAL A 93 -4.65 11.04 -19.16
CA VAL A 93 -3.53 11.23 -20.09
C VAL A 93 -3.94 12.03 -21.33
N ALA A 94 -5.19 11.87 -21.79
CA ALA A 94 -5.73 12.56 -22.96
C ALA A 94 -6.13 14.03 -22.70
N LEU A 95 -6.04 14.52 -21.45
CA LEU A 95 -6.41 15.90 -21.13
C LEU A 95 -5.47 16.91 -21.84
N PRO A 96 -6.03 17.95 -22.48
CA PRO A 96 -5.23 19.00 -23.11
C PRO A 96 -4.46 19.80 -22.06
N ASP A 97 -3.39 20.50 -22.46
CA ASP A 97 -2.58 21.31 -21.54
C ASP A 97 -3.33 22.48 -20.90
N SER A 98 -4.44 22.92 -21.50
CA SER A 98 -5.34 23.93 -20.95
C SER A 98 -6.29 23.39 -19.87
N ALA A 99 -6.40 22.08 -19.71
CA ALA A 99 -7.24 21.49 -18.68
C ALA A 99 -6.57 21.58 -17.30
N ASP A 100 -7.40 21.70 -16.27
CA ASP A 100 -6.98 21.60 -14.87
C ASP A 100 -6.79 20.11 -14.51
N ARG A 101 -5.55 19.62 -14.64
CA ARG A 101 -5.23 18.21 -14.38
C ARG A 101 -5.31 17.89 -12.89
N ALA A 102 -4.95 18.83 -12.02
CA ALA A 102 -5.03 18.64 -10.57
C ALA A 102 -6.49 18.32 -10.18
N LYS A 103 -7.43 19.16 -10.63
CA LYS A 103 -8.87 18.93 -10.40
C LYS A 103 -9.34 17.60 -11.00
N ALA A 104 -8.96 17.27 -12.23
CA ALA A 104 -9.38 16.03 -12.88
C ALA A 104 -8.88 14.78 -12.14
N ILE A 105 -7.63 14.80 -11.64
CA ILE A 105 -7.06 13.71 -10.84
C ILE A 105 -7.79 13.62 -9.49
N ILE A 106 -8.06 14.76 -8.83
CA ILE A 106 -8.83 14.78 -7.56
C ILE A 106 -10.22 14.17 -7.77
N ASP A 107 -10.94 14.60 -8.82
CA ASP A 107 -12.26 14.10 -9.17
C ASP A 107 -12.24 12.59 -9.45
N ALA A 108 -11.15 12.06 -10.00
CA ALA A 108 -10.93 10.63 -10.19
C ALA A 108 -10.78 9.91 -8.85
N MET A 109 -9.89 10.38 -7.98
CA MET A 109 -9.63 9.79 -6.67
C MET A 109 -10.89 9.79 -5.79
N GLU A 110 -11.59 10.92 -5.70
CA GLU A 110 -12.85 11.05 -4.94
C GLU A 110 -13.92 10.06 -5.44
N SER A 111 -13.94 9.79 -6.74
CA SER A 111 -14.93 8.86 -7.29
C SER A 111 -14.66 7.40 -6.94
N ILE A 112 -13.39 7.05 -6.70
CA ILE A 112 -12.98 5.74 -6.18
C ILE A 112 -13.31 5.69 -4.69
N GLU A 113 -12.95 6.71 -3.90
CA GLU A 113 -13.24 6.75 -2.46
C GLU A 113 -14.75 6.73 -2.15
N ALA A 114 -15.58 7.28 -3.04
CA ALA A 114 -17.03 7.21 -2.92
C ALA A 114 -17.58 5.78 -3.06
N ASP A 115 -16.95 4.96 -3.90
CA ASP A 115 -17.39 3.58 -4.18
C ASP A 115 -16.77 2.57 -3.20
N TYR A 116 -15.59 2.87 -2.66
CA TYR A 116 -14.76 1.98 -1.83
C TYR A 116 -14.46 2.59 -0.45
N GLU A 117 -15.17 2.12 0.58
CA GLU A 117 -15.12 2.69 1.94
C GLU A 117 -13.74 2.56 2.60
N ASN A 118 -13.04 1.46 2.37
CA ASN A 118 -11.68 1.22 2.86
C ASN A 118 -10.66 2.24 2.31
N LEU A 119 -10.95 2.90 1.19
CA LEU A 119 -10.12 3.93 0.57
C LEU A 119 -10.55 5.37 0.93
N ARG A 120 -11.62 5.57 1.70
CA ARG A 120 -12.08 6.92 2.06
C ARG A 120 -11.01 7.70 2.82
N GLY A 121 -10.63 8.87 2.30
CA GLY A 121 -9.57 9.70 2.87
C GLY A 121 -8.15 9.14 2.70
N VAL A 122 -7.97 8.07 1.93
CA VAL A 122 -6.67 7.40 1.72
C VAL A 122 -5.93 8.00 0.54
N LEU A 123 -6.61 8.22 -0.58
CA LEU A 123 -6.00 8.64 -1.83
C LEU A 123 -5.57 10.12 -1.76
N PRO A 124 -4.41 10.48 -2.34
CA PRO A 124 -3.96 11.87 -2.44
C PRO A 124 -4.96 12.71 -3.21
N LYS A 125 -5.13 13.94 -2.73
CA LYS A 125 -6.06 14.92 -3.29
C LYS A 125 -5.44 16.31 -3.27
N SER A 126 -5.34 16.93 -2.09
CA SER A 126 -4.77 18.28 -1.95
C SER A 126 -3.32 18.36 -2.42
N GLU A 127 -2.57 17.27 -2.30
CA GLU A 127 -1.18 17.19 -2.75
C GLU A 127 -1.04 17.40 -4.27
N TYR A 128 -2.09 17.18 -5.07
CA TYR A 128 -2.06 17.48 -6.50
C TYR A 128 -2.21 18.97 -6.83
N GLN A 129 -2.77 19.77 -5.92
CA GLN A 129 -2.94 21.22 -6.13
C GLN A 129 -1.60 21.97 -6.01
N GLU A 130 -0.66 21.40 -5.27
CA GLU A 130 0.69 21.95 -5.11
C GLU A 130 1.56 21.69 -6.35
N LEU A 131 1.18 20.75 -7.21
CA LEU A 131 1.95 20.36 -8.40
C LEU A 131 1.53 21.17 -9.64
N ASP A 132 2.53 21.69 -10.35
CA ASP A 132 2.32 22.38 -11.62
C ASP A 132 1.62 21.49 -12.65
N ASN A 133 0.70 22.06 -13.43
CA ASN A 133 -0.07 21.33 -14.44
C ASN A 133 0.81 20.64 -15.49
N ALA A 134 1.97 21.22 -15.80
CA ALA A 134 2.96 20.64 -16.70
C ALA A 134 3.62 19.39 -16.11
N VAL A 135 3.97 19.42 -14.82
CA VAL A 135 4.55 18.29 -14.08
C VAL A 135 3.54 17.14 -14.01
N LEU A 136 2.28 17.43 -13.68
CA LEU A 136 1.20 16.44 -13.69
C LEU A 136 1.01 15.79 -15.07
N GLY A 137 1.01 16.61 -16.13
CA GLY A 137 0.91 16.10 -17.50
C GLY A 137 2.08 15.19 -17.87
N GLN A 138 3.30 15.54 -17.45
CA GLN A 138 4.48 14.71 -17.72
C GLN A 138 4.48 13.42 -16.90
N LEU A 139 4.08 13.46 -15.63
CA LEU A 139 3.90 12.29 -14.78
C LEU A 139 2.89 11.29 -15.38
N LEU A 140 1.71 11.77 -15.79
CA LEU A 140 0.69 10.95 -16.43
C LEU A 140 1.22 10.24 -17.68
N ARG A 141 1.97 10.97 -18.53
CA ARG A 141 2.58 10.37 -19.75
C ARG A 141 3.68 9.36 -19.40
N THR A 142 4.56 9.70 -18.45
CA THR A 142 5.64 8.82 -17.97
C THR A 142 5.08 7.50 -17.46
N LEU A 143 3.95 7.52 -16.75
CA LEU A 143 3.30 6.35 -16.19
C LEU A 143 2.38 5.61 -17.17
N ASN A 144 2.29 6.03 -18.44
CA ASN A 144 1.46 5.38 -19.47
C ASN A 144 2.21 4.80 -20.69
N PRO A 145 3.32 4.08 -20.55
CA PRO A 145 3.94 3.43 -21.71
C PRO A 145 3.03 2.31 -22.24
N GLU A 146 2.93 2.19 -23.57
CA GLU A 146 2.11 1.17 -24.26
C GLU A 146 2.56 -0.26 -23.92
N GLU A 147 3.85 -0.46 -23.67
CA GLU A 147 4.42 -1.74 -23.22
C GLU A 147 3.68 -2.26 -21.97
N LEU A 148 3.37 -1.38 -21.00
CA LEU A 148 2.68 -1.72 -19.76
C LEU A 148 1.20 -2.04 -19.95
N LYS A 149 0.60 -1.77 -21.12
CA LYS A 149 -0.77 -2.21 -21.43
C LYS A 149 -0.82 -3.68 -21.88
N ARG A 150 0.34 -4.24 -22.28
CA ARG A 150 0.44 -5.60 -22.85
C ARG A 150 1.09 -6.62 -21.92
N VAL A 151 1.69 -6.18 -20.81
CA VAL A 151 2.34 -7.12 -19.88
C VAL A 151 1.28 -7.85 -19.04
N SER A 152 1.39 -9.16 -18.99
CA SER A 152 0.56 -10.03 -18.15
C SER A 152 1.17 -10.20 -16.76
N GLY A 153 0.32 -10.41 -15.75
CA GLY A 153 0.72 -10.58 -14.34
C GLY A 153 0.69 -9.28 -13.53
N ASP A 154 1.10 -9.37 -12.26
CA ASP A 154 1.08 -8.27 -11.31
C ASP A 154 2.31 -7.35 -11.42
N VAL A 155 2.53 -6.80 -12.62
CA VAL A 155 3.68 -5.92 -12.88
C VAL A 155 3.56 -4.60 -12.15
N PHE A 156 2.36 -4.06 -12.06
CA PHE A 156 2.16 -2.78 -11.39
C PHE A 156 2.16 -2.88 -9.87
N GLY A 157 1.77 -4.02 -9.27
CA GLY A 157 2.01 -4.28 -7.86
C GLY A 157 3.50 -4.27 -7.53
N ARG A 158 4.32 -4.91 -8.37
CA ARG A 158 5.79 -4.85 -8.25
C ARG A 158 6.35 -3.44 -8.44
N ILE A 159 5.87 -2.68 -9.43
CA ILE A 159 6.27 -1.27 -9.61
C ILE A 159 5.91 -0.46 -8.37
N TYR A 160 4.74 -0.70 -7.77
CA TYR A 160 4.32 -0.03 -6.54
C TYR A 160 5.27 -0.35 -5.36
N GLU A 161 5.58 -1.64 -5.14
CA GLU A 161 6.56 -2.07 -4.12
C GLU A 161 7.97 -1.51 -4.39
N TYR A 162 8.38 -1.45 -5.65
CA TYR A 162 9.67 -0.86 -6.05
C TYR A 162 9.71 0.62 -5.71
N PHE A 163 8.68 1.39 -6.09
CA PHE A 163 8.59 2.81 -5.77
C PHE A 163 8.59 3.04 -4.26
N LEU A 164 7.81 2.26 -3.49
CA LEU A 164 7.84 2.32 -2.02
C LEU A 164 9.25 2.11 -1.46
N THR A 165 9.99 1.14 -1.99
CA THR A 165 11.37 0.85 -1.58
C THR A 165 12.29 2.03 -1.88
N GLN A 166 12.26 2.56 -3.12
CA GLN A 166 13.11 3.68 -3.52
C GLN A 166 12.83 4.95 -2.73
N PHE A 167 11.56 5.25 -2.46
CA PHE A 167 11.20 6.40 -1.64
C PHE A 167 11.60 6.22 -0.17
N ALA A 168 11.57 5.00 0.33
CA ALA A 168 12.07 4.73 1.67
C ALA A 168 13.59 4.89 1.76
N ASP A 169 14.34 4.45 0.76
CA ASP A 169 15.79 4.69 0.70
C ASP A 169 16.09 6.19 0.72
N GLN A 170 15.34 6.99 -0.05
CA GLN A 170 15.45 8.46 -0.01
C GLN A 170 15.12 9.04 1.38
N LYS A 171 14.05 8.58 2.03
CA LYS A 171 13.67 9.05 3.38
C LYS A 171 14.57 8.55 4.51
N ALA A 172 15.19 7.38 4.36
CA ALA A 172 16.10 6.81 5.35
C ALA A 172 17.33 7.70 5.55
N HIS A 173 17.73 8.43 4.51
CA HIS A 173 18.76 9.47 4.60
C HIS A 173 18.31 10.70 5.41
N ASP A 174 17.00 10.95 5.53
CA ASP A 174 16.43 12.18 6.10
C ASP A 174 15.83 12.02 7.52
N GLY A 175 15.45 10.80 7.98
CA GLY A 175 14.66 10.72 9.23
C GLY A 175 14.46 9.37 9.92
N GLY A 176 15.14 8.30 9.52
CA GLY A 176 15.18 7.04 10.31
C GLY A 176 13.90 6.19 10.36
N GLU A 177 12.91 6.43 9.47
CA GLU A 177 11.82 5.47 9.23
C GLU A 177 12.32 4.40 8.23
N PHE A 178 12.48 3.15 8.70
CA PHE A 178 13.00 2.05 7.89
C PHE A 178 11.87 1.31 7.17
N PHE A 179 11.97 1.22 5.85
CA PHE A 179 11.16 0.27 5.08
C PHE A 179 11.84 -1.09 5.05
N THR A 180 11.04 -2.15 5.12
CA THR A 180 11.55 -3.52 5.10
C THR A 180 11.70 -3.96 3.65
N PRO A 181 12.92 -4.26 3.15
CA PRO A 181 13.11 -4.75 1.79
C PRO A 181 12.23 -5.97 1.50
N VAL A 182 11.68 -6.03 0.28
CA VAL A 182 10.77 -7.11 -0.15
C VAL A 182 11.38 -8.51 0.08
N SER A 183 12.69 -8.66 -0.06
CA SER A 183 13.40 -9.92 0.20
C SER A 183 13.26 -10.40 1.66
N LEU A 184 13.37 -9.49 2.64
CA LEU A 184 13.22 -9.81 4.06
C LEU A 184 11.76 -10.09 4.42
N VAL A 185 10.85 -9.26 3.92
CA VAL A 185 9.40 -9.46 4.12
C VAL A 185 8.98 -10.82 3.55
N SER A 186 9.43 -11.14 2.34
CA SER A 186 9.17 -12.43 1.69
C SER A 186 9.76 -13.59 2.50
N LEU A 187 10.99 -13.47 3.00
CA LEU A 187 11.59 -14.48 3.86
C LEU A 187 10.73 -14.73 5.11
N ILE A 188 10.35 -13.67 5.84
CA ILE A 188 9.56 -13.80 7.07
C ILE A 188 8.19 -14.45 6.77
N ALA A 189 7.50 -14.00 5.72
CA ALA A 189 6.21 -14.60 5.32
C ALA A 189 6.34 -16.08 4.93
N ASN A 190 7.42 -16.49 4.26
CA ASN A 190 7.66 -17.88 3.88
C ASN A 190 8.13 -18.75 5.07
N VAL A 191 8.68 -18.17 6.14
CA VAL A 191 9.00 -18.91 7.37
C VAL A 191 7.75 -19.11 8.22
N ILE A 192 6.89 -18.09 8.32
CA ILE A 192 5.66 -18.15 9.12
C ILE A 192 4.57 -18.96 8.42
N GLU A 193 4.54 -18.92 7.08
CA GLU A 193 3.56 -19.58 6.22
C GLU A 193 2.09 -19.35 6.65
N PRO A 194 1.59 -18.10 6.67
CA PRO A 194 0.20 -17.83 7.01
C PRO A 194 -0.76 -18.48 6.00
N THR A 195 -1.56 -19.44 6.47
CA THR A 195 -2.46 -20.24 5.62
C THR A 195 -3.91 -19.80 5.71
N ASN A 196 -4.40 -19.58 6.93
CA ASN A 196 -5.74 -19.12 7.23
C ASN A 196 -5.79 -18.55 8.65
N GLY A 197 -6.43 -17.40 8.86
CA GLY A 197 -6.61 -16.79 10.18
C GLY A 197 -6.29 -15.30 10.22
N ARG A 198 -6.09 -14.78 11.43
CA ARG A 198 -5.79 -13.38 11.71
C ARG A 198 -4.29 -13.15 11.72
N VAL A 199 -3.83 -12.24 10.85
CA VAL A 199 -2.43 -11.83 10.76
C VAL A 199 -2.31 -10.44 11.38
N LEU A 200 -1.49 -10.33 12.43
CA LEU A 200 -1.20 -9.07 13.12
C LEU A 200 0.20 -8.59 12.75
N ASP A 201 0.29 -7.36 12.27
CA ASP A 201 1.55 -6.60 12.23
C ASP A 201 1.43 -5.35 13.13
N PRO A 202 2.01 -5.39 14.33
CA PRO A 202 1.90 -4.32 15.32
C PRO A 202 2.81 -3.10 15.01
N ALA A 203 3.51 -3.10 13.88
CA ALA A 203 4.31 -1.98 13.37
C ALA A 203 4.32 -2.01 11.82
N CYS A 204 3.14 -1.98 11.21
CA CYS A 204 2.94 -2.50 9.86
C CYS A 204 3.58 -1.68 8.73
N GLY A 205 4.00 -0.44 9.00
CA GLY A 205 4.57 0.43 7.98
C GLY A 205 3.65 0.51 6.76
N SER A 206 4.22 0.29 5.58
CA SER A 206 3.54 0.26 4.28
C SER A 206 2.77 -1.03 3.97
N GLY A 207 2.58 -1.92 4.96
CA GLY A 207 1.78 -3.14 4.81
C GLY A 207 2.45 -4.25 4.00
N GLY A 208 3.77 -4.22 3.81
CA GLY A 208 4.50 -5.22 3.03
C GLY A 208 4.32 -6.65 3.55
N MET A 209 4.31 -6.85 4.87
CA MET A 209 4.11 -8.17 5.49
C MET A 209 2.77 -8.80 5.09
N PHE A 210 1.72 -8.00 5.00
CA PHE A 210 0.39 -8.45 4.57
C PHE A 210 0.36 -8.86 3.10
N VAL A 211 0.99 -8.07 2.22
CA VAL A 211 1.11 -8.41 0.79
C VAL A 211 1.84 -9.75 0.60
N GLN A 212 2.96 -9.96 1.29
CA GLN A 212 3.69 -11.23 1.17
C GLN A 212 2.94 -12.41 1.81
N SER A 213 2.20 -12.17 2.89
CA SER A 213 1.32 -13.17 3.50
C SER A 213 0.22 -13.61 2.52
N ALA A 214 -0.41 -12.66 1.82
CA ALA A 214 -1.38 -12.97 0.78
C ALA A 214 -0.75 -13.79 -0.35
N ARG A 215 0.47 -13.44 -0.80
CA ARG A 215 1.19 -14.20 -1.83
C ARG A 215 1.45 -15.66 -1.43
N VAL A 216 1.63 -15.96 -0.13
CA VAL A 216 1.76 -17.35 0.36
C VAL A 216 0.48 -18.14 0.07
N VAL A 217 -0.69 -17.54 0.30
CA VAL A 217 -2.01 -18.14 0.04
C VAL A 217 -2.29 -18.25 -1.48
N GLU A 218 -1.97 -17.20 -2.25
CA GLU A 218 -2.15 -17.22 -3.72
C GLU A 218 -1.33 -18.32 -4.41
N ARG A 219 -0.10 -18.58 -3.93
CA ARG A 219 0.74 -19.69 -4.45
C ARG A 219 0.12 -21.06 -4.22
N ARG A 220 -0.83 -21.17 -3.28
CA ARG A 220 -1.62 -22.38 -3.01
C ARG A 220 -2.93 -22.41 -3.79
N HIS A 221 -3.15 -21.45 -4.70
CA HIS A 221 -4.36 -21.27 -5.50
C HIS A 221 -5.62 -21.02 -4.65
N GLU A 222 -5.44 -20.42 -3.48
CA GLU A 222 -6.53 -20.01 -2.58
C GLU A 222 -6.71 -18.48 -2.63
N ASN A 223 -7.89 -17.99 -2.24
CA ASN A 223 -8.19 -16.57 -2.19
C ASN A 223 -7.73 -15.96 -0.85
N PRO A 224 -6.75 -15.02 -0.84
CA PRO A 224 -6.26 -14.41 0.40
C PRO A 224 -7.34 -13.68 1.18
N THR A 225 -8.30 -13.04 0.50
CA THR A 225 -9.37 -12.27 1.15
C THR A 225 -10.36 -13.15 1.92
N GLU A 226 -10.45 -14.43 1.58
CA GLU A 226 -11.27 -15.42 2.29
C GLU A 226 -10.49 -16.10 3.42
N LYS A 227 -9.17 -16.17 3.28
CA LYS A 227 -8.29 -16.95 4.18
C LYS A 227 -7.68 -16.10 5.29
N LEU A 228 -7.31 -14.86 5.00
CA LEU A 228 -6.55 -14.02 5.90
C LEU A 228 -7.33 -12.76 6.26
N THR A 229 -7.30 -12.39 7.54
CA THR A 229 -7.76 -11.08 8.02
C THR A 229 -6.57 -10.31 8.57
N PHE A 230 -6.26 -9.16 7.97
CA PHE A 230 -5.10 -8.35 8.31
C PHE A 230 -5.43 -7.28 9.34
N TYR A 231 -4.64 -7.22 10.41
CA TYR A 231 -4.71 -6.19 11.46
C TYR A 231 -3.35 -5.50 11.59
N GLY A 232 -3.35 -4.19 11.44
CA GLY A 232 -2.12 -3.38 11.46
C GLY A 232 -2.17 -2.23 12.44
N LEU A 233 -1.02 -1.88 13.01
CA LEU A 233 -0.82 -0.65 13.78
C LEU A 233 0.34 0.15 13.18
N GLU A 234 0.13 1.44 12.97
CA GLU A 234 1.14 2.37 12.47
C GLU A 234 0.89 3.77 13.07
N LYS A 235 1.93 4.50 13.47
CA LYS A 235 1.79 5.82 14.10
C LYS A 235 1.66 6.95 13.07
N ASN A 236 2.29 6.78 11.90
CA ASN A 236 2.40 7.78 10.85
C ASN A 236 1.19 7.71 9.90
N ALA A 237 0.39 8.78 9.87
CA ALA A 237 -0.84 8.84 9.08
C ALA A 237 -0.57 8.70 7.56
N THR A 238 0.54 9.24 7.06
CA THR A 238 0.93 9.10 5.66
C THR A 238 1.32 7.67 5.35
N THR A 239 2.05 7.00 6.25
CA THR A 239 2.42 5.59 6.10
C THR A 239 1.19 4.67 6.08
N ILE A 240 0.17 4.95 6.90
CA ILE A 240 -1.12 4.24 6.85
C ILE A 240 -1.78 4.38 5.47
N ARG A 241 -1.76 5.57 4.88
CA ARG A 241 -2.33 5.79 3.54
C ARG A 241 -1.61 4.95 2.49
N LEU A 242 -0.28 4.90 2.56
CA LEU A 242 0.54 4.03 1.69
C LEU A 242 0.23 2.55 1.90
N ALA A 243 0.06 2.11 3.14
CA ALA A 243 -0.29 0.74 3.45
C ALA A 243 -1.64 0.34 2.88
N LYS A 244 -2.66 1.19 3.05
CA LYS A 244 -4.00 0.95 2.50
C LYS A 244 -4.01 0.95 0.98
N MET A 245 -3.28 1.87 0.33
CA MET A 245 -3.11 1.84 -1.13
C MET A 245 -2.36 0.59 -1.60
N ASN A 246 -1.32 0.16 -0.89
CA ASN A 246 -0.54 -1.04 -1.22
C ASN A 246 -1.40 -2.31 -1.13
N LEU A 247 -2.21 -2.43 -0.06
CA LEU A 247 -3.17 -3.52 0.07
C LEU A 247 -4.18 -3.51 -1.08
N ALA A 248 -4.79 -2.36 -1.37
CA ALA A 248 -5.78 -2.24 -2.43
C ALA A 248 -5.22 -2.53 -3.83
N VAL A 249 -3.95 -2.17 -4.10
CA VAL A 249 -3.22 -2.57 -5.32
C VAL A 249 -3.18 -4.09 -5.43
N HIS A 250 -2.92 -4.79 -4.35
CA HIS A 250 -2.90 -6.25 -4.34
C HIS A 250 -4.29 -6.89 -4.17
N GLY A 251 -5.37 -6.09 -4.26
CA GLY A 251 -6.75 -6.59 -4.09
C GLY A 251 -7.06 -7.07 -2.67
N LEU A 252 -6.35 -6.53 -1.67
CA LEU A 252 -6.45 -6.86 -0.26
C LEU A 252 -7.07 -5.71 0.54
N GLU A 253 -7.58 -6.05 1.70
CA GLU A 253 -8.05 -5.08 2.69
C GLU A 253 -7.46 -5.40 4.06
N GLY A 254 -7.29 -4.39 4.91
CA GLY A 254 -6.75 -4.57 6.25
C GLY A 254 -7.25 -3.52 7.22
N ASN A 255 -7.49 -3.94 8.46
CA ASN A 255 -7.84 -3.05 9.55
C ASN A 255 -6.57 -2.42 10.12
N ILE A 256 -6.14 -1.30 9.52
CA ILE A 256 -4.95 -0.55 9.94
C ILE A 256 -5.38 0.66 10.77
N GLN A 257 -4.96 0.71 12.03
CA GLN A 257 -5.28 1.76 12.99
C GLN A 257 -4.08 2.66 13.26
N ARG A 258 -4.35 3.96 13.40
CA ARG A 258 -3.33 4.94 13.79
C ARG A 258 -3.08 4.84 15.28
N SER A 259 -1.90 4.37 15.66
CA SER A 259 -1.62 4.10 17.07
C SER A 259 -0.12 4.07 17.37
N ILE A 260 0.24 4.42 18.59
CA ILE A 260 1.57 4.11 19.13
C ILE A 260 1.42 2.80 19.91
N THR A 261 1.82 1.69 19.29
CA THR A 261 1.61 0.33 19.81
C THR A 261 2.06 0.12 21.25
N TYR A 262 3.10 0.82 21.70
CA TYR A 262 3.54 0.75 23.10
C TYR A 262 2.45 1.15 24.09
N TYR A 263 1.62 2.14 23.75
CA TYR A 263 0.68 2.78 24.67
C TYR A 263 -0.78 2.42 24.41
N GLU A 264 -1.05 1.80 23.27
CA GLU A 264 -2.40 1.57 22.78
C GLU A 264 -2.48 0.17 22.13
N ASP A 265 -3.63 -0.48 22.27
CA ASP A 265 -3.94 -1.77 21.65
C ASP A 265 -5.38 -1.79 21.12
N PRO A 266 -5.72 -0.99 20.09
CA PRO A 266 -7.10 -0.85 19.64
C PRO A 266 -7.70 -2.14 19.05
N HIS A 267 -6.86 -3.10 18.66
CA HIS A 267 -7.32 -4.38 18.12
C HIS A 267 -7.56 -5.44 19.19
N GLU A 268 -6.96 -5.28 20.38
CA GLU A 268 -7.09 -6.19 21.53
C GLU A 268 -6.88 -7.68 21.15
N LEU A 269 -5.85 -7.93 20.33
CA LEU A 269 -5.58 -9.24 19.71
C LEU A 269 -4.63 -10.14 20.53
N LEU A 270 -4.32 -9.77 21.77
CA LEU A 270 -3.54 -10.62 22.68
C LEU A 270 -4.13 -12.04 22.73
N ARG A 271 -3.33 -13.04 22.31
CA ARG A 271 -3.72 -14.46 22.17
C ARG A 271 -4.90 -14.76 21.24
N LYS A 272 -5.25 -13.82 20.36
CA LYS A 272 -6.33 -13.95 19.37
C LYS A 272 -5.84 -13.85 17.92
N ALA A 273 -4.59 -13.44 17.70
CA ALA A 273 -3.94 -13.49 16.39
C ALA A 273 -3.37 -14.90 16.15
N ASP A 274 -3.54 -15.41 14.94
CA ASP A 274 -3.00 -16.72 14.53
C ASP A 274 -1.54 -16.59 14.06
N PHE A 275 -1.21 -15.44 13.46
CA PHE A 275 0.14 -15.12 13.01
C PHE A 275 0.50 -13.70 13.45
N VAL A 276 1.71 -13.53 13.97
CA VAL A 276 2.26 -12.22 14.32
C VAL A 276 3.61 -12.06 13.62
N MET A 277 3.78 -10.93 12.92
CA MET A 277 5.00 -10.63 12.19
C MET A 277 5.19 -9.12 12.10
N ALA A 278 6.42 -8.64 12.27
CA ALA A 278 6.70 -7.21 12.17
C ALA A 278 8.19 -6.98 11.88
N ASN A 279 8.50 -5.78 11.40
CA ASN A 279 9.85 -5.21 11.48
C ASN A 279 9.76 -3.87 12.25
N PRO A 280 9.76 -3.91 13.59
CA PRO A 280 9.52 -2.73 14.39
C PRO A 280 10.75 -1.81 14.45
N PRO A 281 10.60 -0.54 14.91
CA PRO A 281 11.72 0.36 15.10
C PRO A 281 12.79 -0.20 16.05
N PHE A 282 14.04 -0.20 15.61
CA PHE A 282 15.17 -0.74 16.37
C PHE A 282 15.64 0.21 17.49
N ASN A 283 16.05 -0.38 18.60
CA ASN A 283 16.80 0.27 19.70
C ASN A 283 16.12 1.52 20.29
N VAL A 284 14.79 1.57 20.29
CA VAL A 284 14.03 2.65 20.94
C VAL A 284 14.24 2.60 22.45
N ASP A 285 14.76 3.67 23.05
CA ASP A 285 15.09 3.78 24.48
C ASP A 285 14.26 4.84 25.23
N GLU A 286 13.27 5.44 24.56
CA GLU A 286 12.41 6.52 25.08
C GLU A 286 10.97 6.05 25.37
N ILE A 287 10.72 4.74 25.47
CA ILE A 287 9.40 4.20 25.85
C ILE A 287 9.17 4.47 27.34
N ASP A 288 8.03 5.07 27.68
CA ASP A 288 7.70 5.40 29.06
C ASP A 288 7.36 4.15 29.88
N ALA A 289 8.24 3.77 30.81
CA ALA A 289 8.10 2.52 31.56
C ALA A 289 6.85 2.51 32.46
N ASP A 290 6.48 3.65 33.04
CA ASP A 290 5.33 3.73 33.93
C ASP A 290 4.00 3.53 33.20
N LYS A 291 3.94 3.93 31.92
CA LYS A 291 2.76 3.70 31.07
C LYS A 291 2.61 2.25 30.64
N VAL A 292 3.71 1.52 30.46
CA VAL A 292 3.67 0.16 29.88
C VAL A 292 3.85 -0.96 30.91
N LYS A 293 4.32 -0.69 32.13
CA LYS A 293 4.66 -1.73 33.13
C LYS A 293 3.53 -2.71 33.49
N ASN A 294 2.27 -2.31 33.31
CA ASN A 294 1.10 -3.13 33.60
C ASN A 294 0.42 -3.68 32.33
N ASP A 295 1.05 -3.53 31.17
CA ASP A 295 0.51 -4.01 29.92
C ASP A 295 0.45 -5.54 29.91
N PRO A 296 -0.74 -6.17 29.70
CA PRO A 296 -0.87 -7.62 29.70
C PRO A 296 -0.11 -8.30 28.54
N ARG A 297 0.31 -7.53 27.53
CA ARG A 297 1.16 -7.98 26.41
C ARG A 297 2.64 -8.13 26.80
N LEU A 298 3.01 -7.87 28.06
CA LEU A 298 4.36 -8.07 28.60
C LEU A 298 4.44 -9.29 29.54
N PRO A 299 4.33 -10.54 29.02
CA PRO A 299 4.35 -11.74 29.86
C PRO A 299 5.67 -11.93 30.61
N PHE A 300 6.76 -11.31 30.15
CA PHE A 300 8.08 -11.37 30.77
C PHE A 300 8.43 -10.12 31.60
N GLY A 301 7.48 -9.19 31.75
CA GLY A 301 7.71 -7.87 32.35
C GLY A 301 8.55 -6.95 31.46
N LEU A 302 9.05 -5.86 32.04
CA LEU A 302 9.88 -4.90 31.32
C LEU A 302 11.31 -5.42 31.14
N PRO A 303 11.95 -5.23 29.97
CA PRO A 303 13.30 -5.72 29.70
C PRO A 303 14.41 -4.92 30.41
N GLY A 304 14.04 -3.89 31.18
CA GLY A 304 14.93 -2.99 31.90
C GLY A 304 14.43 -1.56 31.84
N VAL A 305 14.74 -0.79 32.88
CA VAL A 305 14.39 0.64 32.98
C VAL A 305 15.66 1.43 33.24
N ASN A 306 15.91 2.45 32.42
CA ASN A 306 17.06 3.33 32.57
C ASN A 306 16.84 4.37 33.69
N LYS A 307 17.88 5.14 34.03
CA LYS A 307 17.83 6.16 35.10
C LYS A 307 16.79 7.26 34.89
N LYS A 308 16.26 7.41 33.66
CA LYS A 308 15.23 8.39 33.29
C LYS A 308 13.80 7.81 33.35
N GLY A 309 13.62 6.59 33.85
CA GLY A 309 12.31 5.94 33.90
C GLY A 309 11.79 5.47 32.53
N LYS A 310 12.69 5.26 31.56
CA LYS A 310 12.35 4.76 30.23
C LYS A 310 12.83 3.33 30.03
N VAL A 311 12.16 2.56 29.19
CA VAL A 311 12.59 1.21 28.85
C VAL A 311 13.95 1.27 28.15
N SER A 312 14.94 0.53 28.64
CA SER A 312 16.32 0.63 28.15
C SER A 312 16.54 0.06 26.74
N ASN A 313 15.64 -0.81 26.27
CA ASN A 313 15.66 -1.34 24.91
C ASN A 313 14.27 -1.83 24.48
N GLY A 314 13.65 -1.10 23.55
CA GLY A 314 12.33 -1.41 23.00
C GLY A 314 12.26 -2.71 22.19
N ASN A 315 13.37 -3.27 21.73
CA ASN A 315 13.37 -4.51 20.94
C ASN A 315 12.68 -5.66 21.71
N TYR A 316 12.95 -5.77 23.01
CA TYR A 316 12.38 -6.83 23.85
C TYR A 316 10.93 -6.57 24.26
N VAL A 317 10.47 -5.31 24.20
CA VAL A 317 9.05 -4.97 24.30
C VAL A 317 8.31 -5.55 23.09
N TRP A 318 8.85 -5.36 21.88
CA TRP A 318 8.26 -5.94 20.67
C TRP A 318 8.26 -7.47 20.68
N ILE A 319 9.35 -8.11 21.12
CA ILE A 319 9.40 -9.58 21.24
C ILE A 319 8.30 -10.07 22.19
N SER A 320 8.03 -9.34 23.28
CA SER A 320 6.93 -9.66 24.20
C SER A 320 5.56 -9.57 23.52
N TYR A 321 5.37 -8.59 22.64
CA TYR A 321 4.12 -8.42 21.88
C TYR A 321 3.89 -9.51 20.82
N PHE A 322 4.92 -10.29 20.47
CA PHE A 322 4.79 -11.43 19.56
C PHE A 322 4.38 -12.74 20.26
N TYR A 323 4.42 -12.79 21.59
CA TYR A 323 4.09 -13.96 22.40
C TYR A 323 2.57 -14.09 22.64
#